data_AF-A0A502FIP9-F1
#
_entry.id   AF-A0A502FIP9-F1
#
_cell.length_a   1.000
_cell.length_b   1.000
_cell.length_c   1.000
_cell.angle_alpha   90.00
_cell.angle_beta   90.00
_cell.angle_gamma   90.00
#
_symmetry.space_group_name_H-M   'P 1'
#
loop_
_entity.id
_entity.type
_entity.pdbx_description
1 polymer ?
#
loop_
_entity_poly.entity_id
_entity_poly.type
_entity_poly.pdbx_seq_one_letter_code
_entity_poly.pdbx_strand_id
1 'polypeptide(L)'
;MLSQLEQVSVNLAAARALRAEGVAYREIGRRLGLTTSQLGHIRRTLKREKAGQTRLQTTMPGATARDLSVGRSALPAGLRRILMTAGYRTLGALADRVADVDQPGLESMPGLGPFRMGLIRAVLDQFGLNAGPSDLQAEVEKLFPDLRD
;
A
#
# COMPACT_ATOMS: atom_id res chain seq x y z
N MET A 1 9.63 11.93 17.87
CA MET A 1 8.24 11.65 18.31
C MET A 1 7.38 11.58 17.05
N LEU A 2 6.69 10.46 16.81
CA LEU A 2 5.92 10.29 15.56
C LEU A 2 4.70 11.21 15.53
N SER A 3 4.37 11.74 14.35
CA SER A 3 3.10 12.46 14.17
C SER A 3 1.91 11.48 14.32
N GLN A 4 0.74 12.01 14.66
CA GLN A 4 -0.47 11.21 14.85
C GLN A 4 -0.80 10.33 13.62
N LEU A 5 -0.53 10.85 12.41
CA LEU A 5 -0.75 10.11 11.16
C LEU A 5 0.25 8.96 10.97
N GLU A 6 1.51 9.14 11.38
CA GLU A 6 2.53 8.08 11.30
C GLU A 6 2.21 6.99 12.31
N GLN A 7 1.82 7.36 13.52
CA GLN A 7 1.39 6.39 14.53
C GLN A 7 0.19 5.56 14.06
N VAL A 8 -0.80 6.17 13.41
CA VAL A 8 -1.95 5.45 12.84
C VAL A 8 -1.50 4.49 11.72
N SER A 9 -0.56 4.90 10.87
CA SER A 9 -0.02 4.05 9.82
C SER A 9 0.72 2.82 10.38
N VAL A 10 1.61 3.05 11.36
CA VAL A 10 2.36 1.98 12.04
C VAL A 10 1.39 1.01 12.71
N ASN A 11 0.41 1.52 13.45
CA ASN A 11 -0.60 0.69 14.11
C ASN A 11 -1.45 -0.09 13.11
N LEU A 12 -1.75 0.49 11.94
CA LEU A 12 -2.50 -0.19 10.87
C LEU A 12 -1.69 -1.33 10.25
N ALA A 13 -0.41 -1.11 9.98
CA ALA A 13 0.50 -2.13 9.44
C ALA A 13 0.66 -3.30 10.43
N ALA A 14 0.93 -3.00 11.71
CA ALA A 14 1.05 -4.01 12.75
C ALA A 14 -0.27 -4.80 12.95
N ALA A 15 -1.41 -4.09 12.97
CA ALA A 15 -2.71 -4.74 13.09
C ALA A 15 -3.04 -5.63 11.88
N ARG A 16 -2.56 -5.28 10.68
CA ARG A 16 -2.72 -6.12 9.49
C ARG A 16 -1.91 -7.42 9.62
N ALA A 17 -0.64 -7.33 10.02
CA ALA A 17 0.22 -8.49 10.23
C ALA A 17 -0.39 -9.46 11.25
N LEU A 18 -0.77 -8.96 12.42
CA LEU A 18 -1.45 -9.76 13.45
C LEU A 18 -2.78 -10.35 12.94
N ARG A 19 -3.51 -9.63 12.08
CA ARG A 19 -4.75 -10.18 11.50
C ARG A 19 -4.48 -11.29 10.49
N ALA A 20 -3.38 -11.21 9.73
CA ALA A 20 -2.95 -12.27 8.82
C ALA A 20 -2.56 -13.55 9.59
N GLU A 21 -1.98 -13.40 10.78
CA GLU A 21 -1.72 -14.49 11.74
C GLU A 21 -2.98 -15.05 12.42
N GLY A 22 -4.18 -14.53 12.09
CA GLY A 22 -5.44 -15.01 12.65
C GLY A 22 -5.84 -14.37 13.99
N VAL A 23 -5.06 -13.41 14.51
CA VAL A 23 -5.33 -12.78 15.81
C VAL A 23 -6.65 -11.98 15.78
N ALA A 24 -7.44 -12.12 16.85
CA ALA A 24 -8.71 -11.41 17.00
C ALA A 24 -8.50 -9.91 17.29
N TYR A 25 -9.38 -9.04 16.78
CA TYR A 25 -9.24 -7.57 16.95
C TYR A 25 -9.13 -7.09 18.40
N ARG A 26 -9.84 -7.73 19.34
CA ARG A 26 -9.72 -7.38 20.76
C ARG A 26 -8.29 -7.58 21.27
N GLU A 27 -7.66 -8.67 20.86
CA GLU A 27 -6.28 -8.99 21.22
C GLU A 27 -5.28 -8.06 20.53
N ILE A 28 -5.51 -7.74 19.26
CA ILE A 28 -4.73 -6.71 18.53
C ILE A 28 -4.77 -5.38 19.29
N GLY A 29 -5.96 -4.97 19.76
CA GLY A 29 -6.13 -3.75 20.55
C GLY A 29 -5.31 -3.75 21.83
N ARG A 30 -5.28 -4.88 22.56
CA ARG A 30 -4.46 -5.04 23.77
C ARG A 30 -2.97 -4.97 23.47
N ARG A 31 -2.49 -5.74 22.49
CA ARG A 31 -1.06 -5.84 22.13
C ARG A 31 -0.48 -4.52 21.64
N LEU A 32 -1.27 -3.75 20.89
CA LEU A 32 -0.83 -2.48 20.29
C LEU A 32 -1.20 -1.25 21.15
N GLY A 33 -1.76 -1.44 22.36
CA GLY A 33 -2.17 -0.34 23.23
C GLY A 33 -3.20 0.60 22.59
N LEU A 34 -4.11 0.07 21.77
CA LEU A 34 -5.06 0.87 21.00
C LEU A 34 -6.32 1.17 21.79
N THR A 35 -6.80 2.41 21.66
CA THR A 35 -8.14 2.75 22.11
C THR A 35 -9.22 2.10 21.24
N THR A 36 -10.44 1.99 21.76
CA THR A 36 -11.59 1.45 21.02
C THR A 36 -11.85 2.21 19.72
N SER A 37 -11.64 3.53 19.70
CA SER A 37 -11.83 4.36 18.51
C SER A 37 -10.78 4.09 17.45
N GLN A 38 -9.50 3.97 17.84
CA GLN A 38 -8.39 3.61 16.94
C GLN A 38 -8.58 2.21 16.35
N LEU A 39 -8.94 1.23 17.19
CA LEU A 39 -9.22 -0.14 16.73
C LEU A 39 -10.41 -0.16 15.76
N GLY A 40 -11.46 0.62 16.04
CA GLY A 40 -12.61 0.77 15.15
C GLY A 40 -12.23 1.39 13.80
N HIS A 41 -11.32 2.36 13.79
CA HIS A 41 -10.78 2.94 12.57
C HIS A 41 -10.01 1.89 11.75
N ILE A 42 -9.06 1.18 12.37
CA ILE A 42 -8.25 0.13 11.73
C ILE A 42 -9.16 -0.95 11.13
N ARG A 43 -10.12 -1.47 11.90
CA ARG A 43 -11.04 -2.51 11.43
C ARG A 43 -11.82 -2.06 10.19
N ARG A 44 -12.31 -0.82 10.15
CA ARG A 44 -13.03 -0.29 8.99
C ARG A 44 -12.13 -0.15 7.76
N THR A 45 -10.88 0.27 7.97
CA THR A 45 -9.90 0.39 6.87
C THR A 45 -9.56 -0.97 6.28
N LEU A 46 -9.22 -1.96 7.11
CA LEU A 46 -8.93 -3.33 6.64
C LEU A 46 -10.15 -3.99 5.99
N LYS A 47 -11.35 -3.79 6.55
CA LYS A 47 -12.60 -4.30 5.95
C LYS A 47 -12.84 -3.71 4.56
N ARG A 48 -12.62 -2.39 4.39
CA ARG A 48 -12.79 -1.71 3.11
C ARG A 48 -11.81 -2.24 2.06
N GLU A 49 -10.56 -2.42 2.44
CA GLU A 49 -9.51 -2.96 1.58
C GLU A 49 -9.85 -4.37 1.10
N LYS A 50 -10.19 -5.28 2.04
CA LYS A 50 -10.62 -6.64 1.72
C LYS A 50 -11.84 -6.65 0.80
N ALA A 51 -12.85 -5.84 1.11
CA ALA A 51 -14.05 -5.75 0.26
C ALA A 51 -13.73 -5.22 -1.15
N GLY A 52 -12.76 -4.31 -1.28
CA GLY A 52 -12.25 -3.83 -2.57
C GLY A 52 -11.63 -4.95 -3.39
N GLN A 53 -10.77 -5.76 -2.77
CA GLN A 53 -10.16 -6.93 -3.41
C GLN A 53 -11.20 -7.97 -3.82
N THR A 54 -12.11 -8.34 -2.93
CA THR A 54 -13.18 -9.31 -3.25
C THR A 54 -14.04 -8.83 -4.42
N ARG A 55 -14.43 -7.54 -4.43
CA ARG A 55 -15.19 -6.97 -5.54
C ARG A 55 -14.41 -7.01 -6.84
N LEU A 56 -13.13 -6.64 -6.81
CA LEU A 56 -12.26 -6.68 -7.98
C LEU A 56 -12.20 -8.09 -8.58
N GLN A 57 -11.95 -9.11 -7.76
CA GLN A 57 -11.92 -10.50 -8.19
C GLN A 57 -13.27 -10.99 -8.73
N THR A 58 -14.38 -10.53 -8.15
CA THR A 58 -15.73 -10.91 -8.59
C THR A 58 -16.10 -10.26 -9.93
N THR A 59 -15.72 -8.99 -10.13
CA THR A 59 -16.09 -8.22 -11.32
C THR A 59 -15.17 -8.49 -12.50
N MET A 60 -13.89 -8.80 -12.24
CA MET A 60 -12.88 -9.02 -13.25
C MET A 60 -12.09 -10.29 -12.91
N PRO A 61 -12.51 -11.45 -13.43
CA PRO A 61 -11.75 -12.68 -13.30
C PRO A 61 -10.35 -12.50 -13.92
N GLY A 62 -9.30 -12.87 -13.17
CA GLY A 62 -7.90 -12.65 -13.58
C GLY A 62 -7.31 -11.30 -13.14
N ALA A 63 -8.09 -10.43 -12.49
CA ALA A 63 -7.57 -9.20 -11.92
C ALA A 63 -6.43 -9.45 -10.92
N THR A 64 -5.41 -8.61 -10.99
CA THR A 64 -4.24 -8.66 -10.12
C THR A 64 -4.30 -7.56 -9.06
N ALA A 65 -3.32 -7.54 -8.15
CA ALA A 65 -3.20 -6.45 -7.18
C ALA A 65 -3.02 -5.07 -7.85
N ARG A 66 -2.47 -5.03 -9.07
CA ARG A 66 -2.26 -3.80 -9.85
C ARG A 66 -3.58 -3.11 -10.20
N ASP A 67 -4.65 -3.89 -10.38
CA ASP A 67 -5.97 -3.39 -10.78
C ASP A 67 -6.76 -2.81 -9.61
N LEU A 68 -6.28 -2.99 -8.37
CA LEU A 68 -6.95 -2.47 -7.19
C LEU A 68 -6.99 -0.94 -7.23
N SER A 69 -8.21 -0.39 -7.10
CA SER A 69 -8.38 1.05 -7.06
C SER A 69 -7.71 1.67 -5.83
N VAL A 70 -6.98 2.78 -6.04
CA VAL A 70 -6.44 3.62 -4.97
C VAL A 70 -7.54 4.04 -3.99
N GLY A 71 -8.76 4.30 -4.48
CA GLY A 71 -9.92 4.64 -3.65
C GLY A 71 -10.32 3.57 -2.63
N ARG A 72 -9.90 2.31 -2.84
CA ARG A 72 -10.19 1.16 -1.99
C ARG A 72 -9.01 0.72 -1.13
N SER A 73 -7.83 1.32 -1.30
CA SER A 73 -6.64 0.98 -0.52
C SER A 73 -6.70 1.50 0.93
N ALA A 74 -5.77 1.04 1.76
CA ALA A 74 -5.55 1.48 3.12
C ALA A 74 -4.99 2.92 3.27
N LEU A 75 -4.68 3.63 2.18
CA LEU A 75 -4.14 4.99 2.27
C LEU A 75 -5.12 5.95 3.00
N PRO A 76 -4.64 6.99 3.69
CA PRO A 76 -5.50 8.01 4.29
C PRO A 76 -6.46 8.64 3.25
N ALA A 77 -7.68 9.00 3.68
CA ALA A 77 -8.71 9.49 2.76
C ALA A 77 -8.28 10.72 1.95
N GLY A 78 -7.60 11.68 2.60
CA GLY A 78 -7.04 12.86 1.92
C GLY A 78 -5.98 12.49 0.89
N LEU A 79 -5.13 11.50 1.19
CA LEU A 79 -4.10 11.03 0.27
C LEU A 79 -4.71 10.31 -0.94
N ARG A 80 -5.71 9.45 -0.73
CA ARG A 80 -6.46 8.83 -1.83
C ARG A 80 -7.08 9.88 -2.75
N ARG A 81 -7.66 10.94 -2.19
CA ARG A 81 -8.25 12.03 -2.98
C ARG A 81 -7.20 12.73 -3.84
N ILE A 82 -6.07 13.12 -3.25
CA ILE A 82 -4.97 13.77 -3.98
C ILE A 82 -4.50 12.89 -5.14
N LEU A 83 -4.23 11.61 -4.89
CA LEU A 83 -3.78 10.67 -5.92
C LEU A 83 -4.80 10.46 -7.03
N MET A 84 -6.08 10.27 -6.68
CA MET A 84 -7.15 10.09 -7.66
C MET A 84 -7.39 11.34 -8.51
N THR A 85 -7.32 12.54 -7.90
CA THR A 85 -7.41 13.82 -8.63
C THR A 85 -6.24 13.99 -9.58
N ALA A 86 -5.04 13.54 -9.20
CA ALA A 86 -3.86 13.54 -10.05
C ALA A 86 -3.84 12.45 -11.13
N GLY A 87 -4.89 11.62 -11.22
CA GLY A 87 -5.02 10.60 -12.26
C GLY A 87 -4.55 9.19 -11.86
N TYR A 88 -3.95 9.01 -10.69
CA TYR A 88 -3.51 7.70 -10.20
C TYR A 88 -4.71 6.92 -9.62
N ARG A 89 -5.42 6.19 -10.49
CA ARG A 89 -6.67 5.50 -10.15
C ARG A 89 -6.47 4.09 -9.60
N THR A 90 -5.39 3.41 -9.99
CA THR A 90 -5.07 2.02 -9.63
C THR A 90 -3.72 1.93 -8.94
N LEU A 91 -3.48 0.85 -8.20
CA LEU A 91 -2.18 0.61 -7.57
C LEU A 91 -1.07 0.37 -8.61
N GLY A 92 -1.39 -0.22 -9.76
CA GLY A 92 -0.44 -0.40 -10.86
C GLY A 92 0.05 0.93 -11.42
N ALA A 93 -0.87 1.85 -11.73
CA ALA A 93 -0.49 3.19 -12.21
C ALA A 93 0.37 3.97 -11.19
N LEU A 94 0.11 3.73 -9.89
CA LEU A 94 0.92 4.32 -8.83
C LEU A 94 2.31 3.66 -8.73
N ALA A 95 2.38 2.33 -8.89
CA ALA A 95 3.62 1.57 -8.89
C ALA A 95 4.53 1.99 -10.05
N ASP A 96 3.98 2.06 -11.26
CA ASP A 96 4.71 2.47 -12.47
C ASP A 96 5.31 3.86 -12.27
N ARG A 97 4.54 4.77 -11.68
CA ARG A 97 5.01 6.12 -11.42
C ARG A 97 6.10 6.21 -10.35
N VAL A 98 6.04 5.35 -9.34
CA VAL A 98 7.06 5.27 -8.27
C VAL A 98 8.36 4.65 -8.79
N ALA A 99 8.26 3.73 -9.75
CA ALA A 99 9.39 3.08 -10.40
C ALA A 99 10.06 3.95 -11.47
N ASP A 100 9.34 4.92 -12.03
CA ASP A 100 9.87 5.86 -13.02
C ASP A 100 10.85 6.85 -12.38
N VAL A 101 12.15 6.61 -12.62
CA VAL A 101 13.28 7.42 -12.12
C VAL A 101 13.49 8.69 -12.95
N ASP A 102 13.02 8.69 -14.20
CA ASP A 102 13.22 9.80 -15.15
C ASP A 102 12.22 10.94 -14.93
N GLN A 103 11.10 10.66 -14.26
CA GLN A 103 10.13 11.68 -13.87
C GLN A 103 10.36 12.20 -12.44
N PRO A 104 10.12 13.51 -12.18
CA PRO A 104 10.23 14.08 -10.83
C PRO A 104 9.46 13.25 -9.81
N GLY A 105 10.05 12.83 -8.70
CA GLY A 105 9.37 11.94 -7.75
C GLY A 105 7.99 12.47 -7.33
N LEU A 106 7.04 11.57 -7.03
CA LEU A 106 5.68 11.94 -6.58
C LEU A 106 5.70 12.88 -5.36
N GLU A 107 6.80 12.88 -4.59
CA GLU A 107 7.08 13.83 -3.51
C GLU A 107 7.13 15.31 -3.93
N SER A 108 7.33 15.58 -5.23
CA SER A 108 7.32 16.94 -5.78
C SER A 108 5.91 17.48 -5.96
N MET A 109 4.88 16.62 -5.88
CA MET A 109 3.50 17.04 -6.00
C MET A 109 3.00 17.77 -4.74
N PRO A 110 2.19 18.85 -4.88
CA PRO A 110 1.62 19.55 -3.75
C PRO A 110 0.84 18.61 -2.82
N GLY A 111 1.22 18.60 -1.53
CA GLY A 111 0.59 17.74 -0.54
C GLY A 111 1.04 16.28 -0.56
N LEU A 112 2.09 15.93 -1.30
CA LEU A 112 2.77 14.64 -1.21
C LEU A 112 4.16 14.86 -0.64
N GLY A 113 4.28 15.03 0.67
CA GLY A 113 5.60 15.09 1.32
C GLY A 113 6.25 13.71 1.48
N PRO A 114 7.51 13.64 1.97
CA PRO A 114 8.26 12.39 2.14
C PRO A 114 7.52 11.37 3.00
N PHE A 115 6.83 11.81 4.06
CA PHE A 115 6.01 10.92 4.88
C PHE A 115 4.87 10.25 4.08
N ARG A 116 4.14 11.02 3.26
CA ARG A 116 3.04 10.49 2.44
C ARG A 116 3.54 9.56 1.35
N MET A 117 4.75 9.80 0.84
CA MET A 117 5.45 8.86 -0.03
C MET A 117 5.81 7.56 0.68
N GLY A 118 6.27 7.62 1.92
CA GLY A 118 6.46 6.43 2.75
C GLY A 118 5.18 5.60 2.90
N LEU A 119 4.03 6.25 3.08
CA LEU A 119 2.72 5.57 3.11
C LEU A 119 2.36 4.90 1.79
N ILE A 120 2.66 5.55 0.66
CA ILE A 120 2.42 5.00 -0.67
C ILE A 120 3.28 3.77 -0.88
N ARG A 121 4.60 3.87 -0.63
CA ARG A 121 5.53 2.74 -0.75
C ARG A 121 5.11 1.57 0.13
N ALA A 122 4.79 1.81 1.40
CA ALA A 122 4.32 0.77 2.31
C ALA A 122 3.03 0.06 1.82
N VAL A 123 2.11 0.78 1.15
CA VAL A 123 0.95 0.14 0.53
C VAL A 123 1.35 -0.64 -0.72
N LEU A 124 2.23 -0.13 -1.57
CA LEU A 124 2.71 -0.88 -2.74
C LEU A 124 3.47 -2.16 -2.32
N ASP A 125 4.34 -2.08 -1.32
CA ASP A 125 5.06 -3.20 -0.71
C ASP A 125 4.10 -4.29 -0.25
N GLN A 126 3.02 -3.91 0.44
CA GLN A 126 1.99 -4.84 0.91
C GLN A 126 1.41 -5.71 -0.23
N PHE A 127 1.33 -5.15 -1.44
CA PHE A 127 0.80 -5.82 -2.61
C PHE A 127 1.90 -6.43 -3.50
N GLY A 128 3.16 -6.38 -3.09
CA GLY A 128 4.30 -6.81 -3.90
C GLY A 128 4.53 -5.95 -5.14
N LEU A 129 4.07 -4.70 -5.11
CA LEU A 129 4.10 -3.78 -6.27
C LEU A 129 5.22 -2.73 -6.18
N ASN A 130 5.92 -2.66 -5.06
CA ASN A 130 7.09 -1.80 -4.93
C ASN A 130 8.31 -2.54 -5.51
N ALA A 131 8.34 -2.66 -6.83
CA ALA A 131 9.56 -3.01 -7.52
C ALA A 131 10.46 -1.77 -7.52
N GLY A 132 11.36 -1.68 -6.54
CA GLY A 132 12.62 -0.99 -6.81
C GLY A 132 13.37 -1.74 -7.92
N PRO A 133 14.39 -1.14 -8.54
CA PRO A 133 15.18 -1.74 -9.64
C PRO A 133 15.92 -3.06 -9.28
N SER A 134 15.69 -3.64 -8.11
CA SER A 134 16.47 -4.73 -7.53
C SER A 134 16.05 -6.15 -7.92
N ASP A 135 15.12 -6.35 -8.84
CA ASP A 135 14.84 -7.71 -9.34
C ASP A 135 14.78 -7.83 -10.86
N LEU A 136 14.82 -6.73 -11.63
CA LEU A 136 14.91 -6.84 -13.08
C LEU A 136 16.26 -7.45 -13.50
N GLN A 137 17.36 -7.04 -12.87
CA GLN A 137 18.68 -7.61 -13.15
C GLN A 137 18.78 -9.07 -12.67
N ALA A 138 18.25 -9.40 -11.49
CA ALA A 138 18.27 -10.77 -10.97
C ALA A 138 17.31 -11.72 -11.72
N GLU A 139 16.18 -11.22 -12.23
CA GLU A 139 15.30 -11.99 -13.13
C GLU A 139 15.89 -12.11 -14.54
N VAL A 140 16.53 -11.07 -15.08
CA VAL A 140 17.24 -11.13 -16.37
C VAL A 140 18.42 -12.09 -16.30
N GLU A 141 19.22 -12.07 -15.23
CA GLU A 141 20.34 -13.01 -15.01
C GLU A 141 19.87 -14.47 -14.75
N LYS A 142 18.62 -14.66 -14.31
CA LYS A 142 17.98 -15.99 -14.26
C LYS A 142 17.49 -16.47 -15.62
N LEU A 143 17.01 -15.56 -16.46
CA LEU A 143 16.48 -15.86 -17.80
C LEU A 143 17.59 -16.00 -18.86
N PHE A 144 18.74 -15.35 -18.65
CA PHE A 144 19.89 -15.35 -19.56
C PHE A 144 21.20 -15.58 -18.78
N PRO A 145 21.46 -16.82 -18.34
CA PRO A 145 22.66 -17.13 -17.55
C PRO A 145 23.98 -16.90 -18.31
N ASP A 146 23.92 -16.83 -19.64
CA ASP A 146 25.08 -16.64 -20.54
C ASP A 146 25.54 -15.17 -20.63
N LEU A 147 24.83 -14.22 -20.01
CA LEU A 147 25.22 -12.80 -19.93
C LEU A 147 26.10 -12.48 -18.71
N ARG A 148 26.55 -13.50 -17.97
CA ARG A 148 27.50 -13.36 -16.86
C ARG A 148 28.93 -13.30 -17.41
N ASP A 149 29.35 -12.12 -17.84
CA ASP A 149 30.77 -11.81 -18.09
C ASP A 149 31.40 -11.10 -16.89
#